data_AF-A0A7V8SWM2-F1
#
_entry.id   AF-A0A7V8SWM2-F1
#
_cell.length_a   1.000
_cell.length_b   1.000
_cell.length_c   1.000
_cell.angle_alpha   90.00
_cell.angle_beta   90.00
_cell.angle_gamma   90.00
#
_symmetry.space_group_name_H-M   'P 1'
#
loop_
_entity.id
_entity.type
_entity.pdbx_description
1 polymer ?
#
loop_
_entity_poly.entity_id
_entity_poly.type
_entity_poly.pdbx_seq_one_letter_code
_entity_poly.pdbx_strand_id
1 'polypeptide(L)'
;MLVEDNELNREVALGLLEDARLSIAQAENGQIAVQMIEKNDYDLVLMDMQMPVMDGLAATRTIRRNPRLRSLPIVAMTANAMAGDREKCLEAGMNDHLAKPIDPDKLYGALLRWIPARAVAAAASVGSTPSYQPAACTDLEVIPGIDTANGLRRTGGNLKRYESLLALFAASQANAVSEIGRALAANDSATAKRLAHSLKGAAANLGASSLAEFAASVETAIQSNQSASSALEALSQSLDVTVAAIHSALPRESATVEQPSTVDPAAVAQPLAQLKKLLEADDGAASDFILEARPQLLRVLTAAEADALFSQVGNFAYSDALRSLSGIARRLSLSLE
;
A
#
# COMPACT_ATOMS: atom_id res chain seq x y z
N MET A 1 3.81 -2.08 -13.88
CA MET A 1 3.01 -2.92 -12.96
C MET A 1 3.76 -3.05 -11.65
N LEU A 2 3.05 -2.94 -10.53
CA LEU A 2 3.55 -3.16 -9.18
C LEU A 2 2.95 -4.46 -8.62
N VAL A 3 3.78 -5.34 -8.08
CA VAL A 3 3.35 -6.61 -7.48
C VAL A 3 3.83 -6.70 -6.04
N GLU A 4 2.91 -6.62 -5.09
CA GLU A 4 3.16 -6.58 -3.64
C GLU A 4 1.92 -7.07 -2.89
N ASP A 5 2.08 -8.05 -1.99
CA ASP A 5 0.99 -8.64 -1.21
C ASP A 5 0.59 -7.78 -0.01
N ASN A 6 1.55 -7.10 0.61
CA ASN A 6 1.30 -6.23 1.73
C ASN A 6 0.73 -4.87 1.26
N GLU A 7 -0.52 -4.60 1.62
CA GLU A 7 -1.24 -3.36 1.28
C GLU A 7 -0.45 -2.10 1.64
N LEU A 8 0.15 -2.05 2.83
CA LEU A 8 0.91 -0.89 3.29
C LEU A 8 2.15 -0.65 2.43
N ASN A 9 2.92 -1.70 2.13
CA ASN A 9 4.07 -1.58 1.24
C ASN A 9 3.64 -1.19 -0.18
N ARG A 10 2.48 -1.69 -0.64
CA ARG A 10 1.92 -1.36 -1.95
C ARG A 10 1.54 0.11 -2.02
N GLU A 11 0.87 0.66 -1.01
CA GLU A 11 0.54 2.08 -0.89
C GLU A 11 1.79 2.98 -0.89
N VAL A 12 2.84 2.59 -0.17
CA VAL A 12 4.12 3.33 -0.19
C VAL A 12 4.72 3.35 -1.58
N ALA A 13 4.79 2.19 -2.24
CA ALA A 13 5.34 2.09 -3.58
C ALA A 13 4.48 2.85 -4.61
N LEU A 14 3.15 2.79 -4.50
CA LEU A 14 2.22 3.55 -5.33
C LEU A 14 2.43 5.05 -5.18
N GLY A 15 2.48 5.56 -3.94
CA GLY A 15 2.69 6.98 -3.69
C GLY A 15 3.97 7.51 -4.35
N LEU A 16 5.04 6.71 -4.36
CA LEU A 16 6.29 7.05 -5.06
C LEU A 16 6.17 6.96 -6.59
N LEU A 17 5.38 6.04 -7.12
CA LEU A 17 5.21 5.85 -8.56
C LEU A 17 4.23 6.86 -9.18
N GLU A 18 3.21 7.29 -8.45
CA GLU A 18 2.24 8.31 -8.86
C GLU A 18 2.92 9.65 -9.13
N ASP A 19 3.91 10.00 -8.31
CA ASP A 19 4.69 11.23 -8.47
C ASP A 19 5.46 11.23 -9.82
N ALA A 20 5.74 10.05 -10.40
CA ALA A 20 6.32 9.88 -11.73
C ALA A 20 5.30 9.93 -12.89
N ARG A 21 4.00 10.11 -12.60
CA ARG A 21 2.90 10.15 -13.60
C ARG A 21 2.84 8.91 -14.49
N LEU A 22 3.15 7.74 -13.92
CA LEU A 22 3.05 6.45 -14.61
C LEU A 22 1.62 5.90 -14.52
N SER A 23 1.24 5.08 -15.50
CA SER A 23 0.06 4.22 -15.38
C SER A 23 0.46 2.95 -14.63
N ILE A 24 -0.14 2.71 -13.46
CA ILE A 24 0.27 1.64 -12.56
C ILE A 24 -0.84 0.61 -12.42
N ALA A 25 -0.66 -0.54 -13.06
CA ALA A 25 -1.42 -1.73 -12.72
C ALA A 25 -0.87 -2.38 -11.44
N GLN A 26 -1.76 -2.90 -10.60
CA GLN A 26 -1.43 -3.52 -9.32
C GLN A 26 -1.78 -5.01 -9.32
N ALA A 27 -0.95 -5.82 -8.64
CA ALA A 27 -1.25 -7.23 -8.38
C ALA A 27 -0.81 -7.62 -6.96
N GLU A 28 -1.64 -8.38 -6.27
CA GLU A 28 -1.41 -8.75 -4.85
C GLU A 28 -0.59 -10.04 -4.68
N ASN A 29 -0.27 -10.73 -5.76
CA ASN A 29 0.60 -11.90 -5.75
C ASN A 29 1.13 -12.22 -7.16
N GLY A 30 2.09 -13.13 -7.24
CA GLY A 30 2.72 -13.55 -8.48
C GLY A 30 1.75 -14.20 -9.49
N GLN A 31 0.71 -14.88 -9.00
CA GLN A 31 -0.25 -15.57 -9.87
C GLN A 31 -1.17 -14.58 -10.60
N ILE A 32 -1.64 -13.54 -9.89
CA ILE A 32 -2.41 -12.44 -10.50
C ILE A 32 -1.52 -11.69 -11.50
N ALA A 33 -0.27 -11.38 -11.13
CA ALA A 33 0.67 -10.71 -12.00
C ALA A 33 0.89 -11.46 -13.33
N VAL A 34 1.08 -12.78 -13.28
CA VAL A 34 1.19 -13.63 -14.48
C VAL A 34 -0.06 -13.51 -15.37
N GLN A 35 -1.25 -13.63 -14.78
CA GLN A 35 -2.52 -13.55 -15.53
C GLN A 35 -2.73 -12.18 -16.19
N MET A 36 -2.30 -11.10 -15.52
CA MET A 36 -2.40 -9.74 -16.06
C MET A 36 -1.42 -9.50 -17.22
N ILE A 37 -0.16 -9.95 -17.09
CA ILE A 37 0.86 -9.82 -18.15
C ILE A 37 0.52 -10.66 -19.39
N GLU A 38 -0.18 -11.78 -19.23
CA GLU A 38 -0.63 -12.56 -20.38
C GLU A 38 -1.62 -11.78 -21.25
N LYS A 39 -2.46 -10.96 -20.63
CA LYS A 39 -3.53 -10.20 -21.30
C LYS A 39 -3.11 -8.81 -21.76
N ASN A 40 -2.16 -8.18 -21.07
CA ASN A 40 -1.76 -6.80 -21.30
C ASN A 40 -0.25 -6.67 -21.44
N ASP A 41 0.21 -5.70 -22.24
CA ASP A 41 1.62 -5.35 -22.32
C ASP A 41 1.99 -4.33 -21.23
N TYR A 42 3.19 -4.46 -20.68
CA TYR A 42 3.73 -3.57 -19.65
C TYR A 42 5.15 -3.16 -20.01
N ASP A 43 5.54 -1.94 -19.62
CA ASP A 43 6.91 -1.44 -19.86
C ASP A 43 7.90 -1.91 -18.80
N LEU A 44 7.42 -2.18 -17.58
CA LEU A 44 8.21 -2.59 -16.42
C LEU A 44 7.33 -3.30 -15.39
N VAL A 45 7.90 -4.30 -14.72
CA VAL A 45 7.32 -4.95 -13.55
C VAL A 45 8.23 -4.74 -12.35
N LEU A 46 7.70 -4.14 -11.28
CA LEU A 46 8.29 -4.18 -9.95
C LEU A 46 7.67 -5.35 -9.20
N MET A 47 8.47 -6.33 -8.80
CA MET A 47 8.00 -7.62 -8.30
C MET A 47 8.56 -7.90 -6.92
N ASP A 48 7.70 -8.02 -5.90
CA ASP A 48 8.13 -8.52 -4.61
C ASP A 48 8.60 -9.97 -4.69
N MET A 49 9.63 -10.28 -3.91
CA MET A 49 10.25 -11.60 -3.88
C MET A 49 9.45 -12.61 -3.07
N GLN A 50 8.84 -12.20 -1.97
CA GLN A 50 8.14 -13.10 -1.05
C GLN A 50 6.66 -12.76 -0.96
N MET A 51 5.83 -13.55 -1.64
CA MET A 51 4.37 -13.37 -1.67
C MET A 51 3.66 -14.73 -1.51
N PRO A 52 2.43 -14.76 -0.98
CA PRO A 52 1.62 -15.97 -0.93
C PRO A 52 1.21 -16.41 -2.34
N VAL A 53 0.73 -17.67 -2.44
CA VAL A 53 0.25 -18.33 -3.67
C VAL A 53 1.36 -18.58 -4.69
N MET A 54 2.06 -17.54 -5.12
CA MET A 54 3.19 -17.61 -6.04
C MET A 54 4.19 -16.50 -5.71
N ASP A 55 5.41 -16.91 -5.37
CA ASP A 55 6.52 -15.99 -5.07
C ASP A 55 7.07 -15.31 -6.35
N GLY A 56 7.88 -14.26 -6.16
CA GLY A 56 8.42 -13.46 -7.27
C GLY A 56 9.34 -14.25 -8.22
N LEU A 57 10.06 -15.25 -7.71
CA LEU A 57 10.96 -16.09 -8.51
C LEU A 57 10.16 -17.03 -9.41
N ALA A 58 9.13 -17.68 -8.85
CA ALA A 58 8.22 -18.57 -9.57
C ALA A 58 7.41 -17.79 -10.62
N ALA A 59 6.91 -16.60 -10.26
CA ALA A 59 6.23 -15.70 -11.19
C ALA A 59 7.14 -15.31 -12.35
N THR A 60 8.37 -14.88 -12.06
CA THR A 60 9.35 -14.49 -13.09
C THR A 60 9.67 -15.66 -14.02
N ARG A 61 9.97 -16.85 -13.48
CA ARG A 61 10.23 -18.04 -14.31
C ARG A 61 9.04 -18.37 -15.21
N THR A 62 7.82 -18.21 -14.71
CA THR A 62 6.59 -18.42 -15.49
C THR A 62 6.45 -17.40 -16.62
N ILE A 63 6.65 -16.11 -16.32
CA ILE A 63 6.64 -15.04 -17.32
C ILE A 63 7.69 -15.30 -18.41
N ARG A 64 8.90 -15.73 -18.05
CA ARG A 64 10.00 -15.99 -18.99
C ARG A 64 9.81 -17.21 -19.89
N ARG A 65 8.86 -18.12 -19.56
CA ARG A 65 8.47 -19.23 -20.46
C ARG A 65 7.77 -18.73 -21.71
N ASN A 66 7.12 -17.57 -21.66
CA ASN A 66 6.51 -16.94 -22.83
C ASN A 66 7.56 -16.17 -23.65
N PRO A 67 7.84 -16.56 -24.91
CA PRO A 67 8.84 -15.89 -25.74
C PRO A 67 8.60 -14.39 -25.93
N ARG A 68 7.33 -13.94 -25.97
CA ARG A 68 6.95 -12.52 -26.08
C ARG A 68 7.44 -11.69 -24.90
N LEU A 69 7.53 -12.30 -23.72
CA LEU A 69 7.80 -11.61 -22.46
C LEU A 69 9.25 -11.76 -21.99
N ARG A 70 10.13 -12.35 -22.80
CA ARG A 70 11.55 -12.53 -22.43
C ARG A 70 12.28 -11.21 -22.20
N SER A 71 11.93 -10.17 -22.95
CA SER A 71 12.54 -8.84 -22.84
C SER A 71 11.84 -7.92 -21.85
N LEU A 72 10.69 -8.29 -21.30
CA LEU A 72 9.95 -7.49 -20.33
C LEU A 72 10.84 -7.22 -19.11
N PRO A 73 11.18 -5.96 -18.79
CA PRO A 73 11.98 -5.66 -17.61
C PRO A 73 11.24 -6.05 -16.33
N ILE A 74 11.87 -6.90 -15.50
CA ILE A 74 11.36 -7.28 -14.18
C ILE A 74 12.43 -6.90 -13.14
N VAL A 75 12.09 -5.98 -12.25
CA VAL A 75 12.96 -5.51 -11.17
C VAL A 75 12.44 -6.09 -9.85
N ALA A 76 13.28 -6.86 -9.17
CA ALA A 76 12.95 -7.47 -7.90
C ALA A 76 12.83 -6.41 -6.79
N MET A 77 11.91 -6.56 -5.86
CA MET A 77 11.90 -5.85 -4.58
C MET A 77 12.26 -6.86 -3.50
N THR A 78 13.40 -6.68 -2.82
CA THR A 78 13.95 -7.66 -1.87
C THR A 78 14.25 -7.04 -0.51
N ALA A 79 13.86 -7.69 0.59
CA ALA A 79 14.21 -7.23 1.94
C ALA A 79 15.69 -7.48 2.32
N ASN A 80 16.43 -8.24 1.51
CA ASN A 80 17.85 -8.50 1.73
C ASN A 80 18.60 -8.37 0.40
N ALA A 81 19.45 -7.34 0.28
CA ALA A 81 20.27 -7.12 -0.92
C ALA A 81 21.61 -7.89 -0.85
N MET A 82 21.66 -8.98 -0.09
CA MET A 82 22.85 -9.81 0.02
C MET A 82 23.13 -10.57 -1.29
N ALA A 83 24.40 -10.89 -1.54
CA ALA A 83 24.86 -11.45 -2.80
C ALA A 83 24.08 -12.71 -3.26
N GLY A 84 23.68 -13.57 -2.31
CA GLY A 84 22.95 -14.81 -2.63
C GLY A 84 21.51 -14.60 -3.11
N ASP A 85 20.83 -13.52 -2.71
CA ASP A 85 19.49 -13.22 -3.22
C ASP A 85 19.56 -12.60 -4.61
N ARG A 86 20.60 -11.80 -4.88
CA ARG A 86 20.87 -11.25 -6.21
C ARG A 86 21.10 -12.35 -7.26
N GLU A 87 21.86 -13.38 -6.91
CA GLU A 87 22.13 -14.52 -7.81
C GLU A 87 20.84 -15.26 -8.16
N LYS A 88 20.00 -15.57 -7.18
CA LYS A 88 18.68 -16.20 -7.42
C LYS A 88 17.77 -15.36 -8.31
N CYS A 89 17.75 -14.04 -8.14
CA CYS A 89 16.98 -13.14 -8.99
C CYS A 89 17.45 -13.20 -10.45
N LEU A 90 18.76 -13.16 -10.66
CA LEU A 90 19.35 -13.24 -12.01
C LEU A 90 19.09 -14.61 -12.65
N GLU A 91 19.23 -15.70 -11.91
CA GLU A 91 18.92 -17.06 -12.38
C GLU A 91 17.45 -17.24 -12.76
N ALA A 92 16.53 -16.58 -12.06
CA ALA A 92 15.11 -16.57 -12.43
C ALA A 92 14.81 -15.72 -13.67
N GLY A 93 15.76 -14.88 -14.10
CA GLY A 93 15.63 -14.01 -15.27
C GLY A 93 15.13 -12.60 -14.95
N MET A 94 15.28 -12.13 -13.71
CA MET A 94 15.05 -10.73 -13.34
C MET A 94 16.21 -9.86 -13.84
N ASN A 95 15.89 -8.59 -14.11
CA ASN A 95 16.82 -7.64 -14.73
C ASN A 95 17.62 -6.85 -13.70
N ASP A 96 17.01 -6.55 -12.56
CA ASP A 96 17.62 -5.78 -11.48
C ASP A 96 16.92 -6.04 -10.15
N HIS A 97 17.32 -5.34 -9.11
CA HIS A 97 16.75 -5.42 -7.77
C HIS A 97 16.75 -4.06 -7.07
N LEU A 98 15.75 -3.85 -6.23
CA LEU A 98 15.61 -2.76 -5.29
C LEU A 98 15.53 -3.36 -3.89
N ALA A 99 16.38 -2.87 -3.00
CA ALA A 99 16.30 -3.22 -1.60
C ALA A 99 15.04 -2.59 -0.99
N LYS A 100 14.31 -3.36 -0.18
CA LYS A 100 13.30 -2.85 0.75
C LYS A 100 14.02 -2.42 2.05
N PRO A 101 13.63 -1.31 2.67
CA PRO A 101 12.59 -0.38 2.20
C PRO A 101 13.03 0.40 0.94
N ILE A 102 12.06 0.72 0.08
CA ILE A 102 12.33 1.32 -1.23
C ILE A 102 12.91 2.73 -1.03
N ASP A 103 14.15 2.93 -1.48
CA ASP A 103 14.73 4.27 -1.57
C ASP A 103 14.21 4.97 -2.84
N PRO A 104 13.59 6.16 -2.75
CA PRO A 104 13.03 6.86 -3.89
C PRO A 104 14.05 7.11 -5.01
N ASP A 105 15.29 7.49 -4.68
CA ASP A 105 16.32 7.81 -5.68
C ASP A 105 16.72 6.54 -6.45
N LYS A 106 16.78 5.40 -5.75
CA LYS A 106 17.05 4.10 -6.40
C LYS A 106 15.87 3.65 -7.26
N LEU A 107 14.64 3.85 -6.80
CA LEU A 107 13.44 3.55 -7.57
C LEU A 107 13.43 4.35 -8.87
N TYR A 108 13.52 5.68 -8.81
CA TYR A 108 13.53 6.53 -10.01
C TYR A 108 14.72 6.20 -10.93
N GLY A 109 15.89 5.89 -10.37
CA GLY A 109 17.04 5.41 -11.14
C GLY A 109 16.78 4.10 -11.89
N ALA A 110 16.04 3.16 -11.27
CA ALA A 110 15.63 1.92 -11.92
C ALA A 110 14.56 2.17 -13.00
N LEU A 111 13.57 3.04 -12.74
CA LEU A 111 12.53 3.42 -13.70
C LEU A 111 13.17 4.04 -14.96
N LEU A 112 14.07 5.02 -14.80
CA LEU A 112 14.76 5.68 -15.91
C LEU A 112 15.66 4.73 -16.70
N ARG A 113 16.22 3.71 -16.04
CA ARG A 113 17.10 2.72 -16.69
C ARG A 113 16.31 1.71 -17.51
N TRP A 114 15.17 1.24 -17.00
CA TRP A 114 14.49 0.07 -17.53
C TRP A 114 13.24 0.39 -18.33
N ILE A 115 12.59 1.55 -18.11
CA ILE A 115 11.49 1.98 -18.96
C ILE A 115 12.08 2.56 -20.26
N PRO A 116 11.79 1.97 -21.43
CA PRO A 116 12.31 2.47 -22.68
C PRO A 116 11.78 3.89 -22.95
N ALA A 117 12.67 4.80 -23.33
CA ALA A 117 12.28 6.13 -23.78
C ALA A 117 11.46 5.99 -25.07
N ARG A 118 10.14 6.03 -24.95
CA ARG A 118 9.27 6.09 -26.12
C ARG A 118 9.47 7.47 -26.75
N ALA A 119 9.89 7.51 -28.02
CA ALA A 119 9.97 8.76 -28.77
C ALA A 119 8.57 9.39 -28.76
N VAL A 120 8.41 10.43 -27.95
CA VAL A 120 7.19 11.24 -27.93
C VAL A 120 7.21 12.03 -29.24
N ALA A 121 6.50 11.54 -30.25
CA ALA A 121 6.16 12.34 -31.41
C ALA A 121 5.29 13.51 -30.92
N ALA A 122 5.91 14.69 -30.85
CA ALA A 122 5.29 16.02 -30.78
C ALA A 122 4.07 16.17 -29.85
N ALA A 123 4.33 16.41 -28.57
CA ALA A 123 3.47 17.24 -27.72
C ALA A 123 4.36 18.18 -26.89
N ALA A 124 5.14 19.01 -27.60
CA ALA A 124 5.77 20.18 -27.01
C ALA A 124 4.71 21.28 -26.89
N SER A 125 4.01 21.35 -25.75
CA SER A 125 3.47 22.61 -25.16
C SER A 125 2.50 22.36 -23.99
N VAL A 126 2.99 21.95 -22.81
CA VAL A 126 2.46 22.36 -21.49
C VAL A 126 3.63 22.15 -20.53
N GLY A 127 4.32 23.18 -20.05
CA GLY A 127 3.83 24.12 -19.04
C GLY A 127 4.47 23.73 -17.71
N SER A 128 5.51 24.48 -17.34
CA SER A 128 6.21 24.50 -16.04
C SER A 128 6.58 23.14 -15.45
N THR A 129 7.89 22.83 -15.45
CA THR A 129 8.47 21.91 -14.47
C THR A 129 7.91 22.24 -13.09
N PRO A 130 7.18 21.34 -12.40
CA PRO A 130 6.94 21.55 -11.00
C PRO A 130 8.31 21.50 -10.34
N SER A 131 8.82 22.66 -9.95
CA SER A 131 9.93 22.72 -9.01
C SER A 131 9.43 22.02 -7.77
N TYR A 132 9.98 20.84 -7.48
CA TYR A 132 9.87 20.24 -6.16
C TYR A 132 10.50 21.23 -5.17
N GLN A 133 9.67 22.12 -4.63
CA GLN A 133 9.99 22.82 -3.40
C GLN A 133 9.74 21.78 -2.31
N PRO A 134 10.75 21.40 -1.51
CA PRO A 134 10.49 20.66 -0.30
C PRO A 134 9.49 21.51 0.47
N ALA A 135 8.29 20.97 0.71
CA ALA A 135 7.37 21.57 1.65
C ALA A 135 8.17 21.74 2.95
N ALA A 136 8.32 22.99 3.37
CA ALA A 136 9.06 23.32 4.57
C ALA A 136 8.50 22.48 5.75
N CYS A 137 9.41 21.88 6.52
CA CYS A 137 9.12 21.20 7.77
C CYS A 137 8.19 22.04 8.65
N THR A 138 7.22 21.37 9.29
CA THR A 138 6.53 21.62 10.59
C THR A 138 5.08 21.13 10.44
N ASP A 139 4.52 20.15 11.15
CA ASP A 139 4.41 19.99 12.62
C ASP A 139 4.05 18.53 13.02
N LEU A 140 4.59 17.50 12.38
CA LEU A 140 4.47 16.16 12.97
C LEU A 140 5.47 16.08 14.12
N GLU A 141 4.96 16.18 15.36
CA GLU A 141 5.73 15.96 16.57
C GLU A 141 6.56 14.67 16.39
N VAL A 142 7.82 14.71 16.84
CA VAL A 142 8.71 13.54 16.79
C VAL A 142 8.00 12.39 17.49
N ILE A 143 7.55 11.39 16.71
CA ILE A 143 6.89 10.21 17.27
C ILE A 143 7.98 9.35 17.91
N PRO A 144 7.94 9.11 19.24
CA PRO A 144 8.95 8.31 19.89
C PRO A 144 9.08 6.92 19.24
N GLY A 145 10.31 6.54 18.86
CA GLY A 145 10.59 5.26 18.22
C GLY A 145 10.39 5.21 16.70
N ILE A 146 9.97 6.31 16.07
CA ILE A 146 9.81 6.42 14.62
C ILE A 146 10.68 7.56 14.06
N ASP A 147 11.54 7.24 13.10
CA ASP A 147 12.26 8.23 12.32
C ASP A 147 11.30 8.88 11.30
N THR A 148 10.57 9.89 11.75
CA THR A 148 9.56 10.61 10.95
C THR A 148 10.17 11.30 9.73
N ALA A 149 11.42 11.75 9.80
CA ALA A 149 12.11 12.36 8.67
C ALA A 149 12.35 11.34 7.55
N ASN A 150 12.81 10.14 7.90
CA ASN A 150 13.03 9.06 6.92
C ASN A 150 11.71 8.48 6.40
N GLY A 151 10.70 8.30 7.26
CA GLY A 151 9.35 7.90 6.86
C GLY A 151 8.72 8.89 5.87
N LEU A 152 8.87 10.20 6.12
CA LEU A 152 8.37 11.25 5.24
C LEU A 152 9.13 11.29 3.90
N ARG A 153 10.45 11.08 3.89
CA ARG A 153 11.22 10.96 2.63
C ARG A 153 10.69 9.83 1.75
N ARG A 154 10.20 8.73 2.34
CA ARG A 154 9.68 7.56 1.61
C ARG A 154 8.27 7.74 1.07
N THR A 155 7.57 8.77 1.50
CA THR A 155 6.28 9.20 0.93
C THR A 155 6.45 10.39 -0.01
N GLY A 156 7.67 10.62 -0.53
CA GLY A 156 7.96 11.73 -1.43
C GLY A 156 7.87 13.11 -0.76
N GLY A 157 7.94 13.18 0.57
CA GLY A 157 7.75 14.43 1.31
C GLY A 157 6.29 14.77 1.62
N ASN A 158 5.33 13.90 1.29
CA ASN A 158 3.91 14.18 1.44
C ASN A 158 3.40 13.81 2.84
N LEU A 159 3.19 14.83 3.68
CA LEU A 159 2.78 14.67 5.07
C LEU A 159 1.46 13.91 5.25
N LYS A 160 0.44 14.24 4.44
CA LYS A 160 -0.89 13.59 4.54
C LYS A 160 -0.83 12.11 4.16
N ARG A 161 -0.04 11.77 3.15
CA ARG A 161 0.22 10.36 2.79
C ARG A 161 0.93 9.64 3.93
N TYR A 162 1.92 10.27 4.56
CA TYR A 162 2.61 9.70 5.69
C TYR A 162 1.70 9.50 6.92
N GLU A 163 0.83 10.46 7.24
CA GLU A 163 -0.19 10.32 8.29
C GLU A 163 -1.18 9.17 7.99
N SER A 164 -1.63 9.05 6.74
CA SER A 164 -2.50 7.96 6.31
C SER A 164 -1.81 6.60 6.46
N LEU A 165 -0.52 6.53 6.14
CA LEU A 165 0.29 5.33 6.29
C LEU A 165 0.47 4.92 7.76
N LEU A 166 0.72 5.90 8.63
CA LEU A 166 0.78 5.71 10.09
C LEU A 166 -0.55 5.15 10.61
N ALA A 167 -1.68 5.72 10.18
CA ALA A 167 -3.01 5.26 10.58
C ALA A 167 -3.29 3.83 10.09
N LEU A 168 -2.96 3.54 8.83
CA LEU A 168 -3.13 2.21 8.24
C LEU A 168 -2.25 1.16 8.94
N PHE A 169 -1.02 1.50 9.32
CA PHE A 169 -0.15 0.62 10.09
C PHE A 169 -0.78 0.24 11.44
N ALA A 170 -1.22 1.25 12.19
CA ALA A 170 -1.81 1.05 13.51
C ALA A 170 -3.08 0.18 13.44
N ALA A 171 -3.89 0.34 12.40
CA ALA A 171 -5.09 -0.47 12.19
C ALA A 171 -4.80 -1.91 11.71
N SER A 172 -3.92 -2.08 10.73
CA SER A 172 -3.68 -3.37 10.06
C SER A 172 -2.76 -4.32 10.82
N GLN A 173 -1.80 -3.78 11.59
CA GLN A 173 -0.75 -4.61 12.21
C GLN A 173 -1.02 -4.98 13.67
N ALA A 174 -2.10 -4.47 14.28
CA ALA A 174 -2.41 -4.71 15.69
C ALA A 174 -2.45 -6.20 16.10
N ASN A 175 -2.85 -7.09 15.18
CA ASN A 175 -2.94 -8.53 15.44
C ASN A 175 -1.74 -9.35 14.90
N ALA A 176 -0.77 -8.71 14.26
CA ALA A 176 0.30 -9.40 13.52
C ALA A 176 1.10 -10.36 14.41
N VAL A 177 1.47 -9.94 15.64
CA VAL A 177 2.25 -10.78 16.57
C VAL A 177 1.45 -11.98 17.05
N SER A 178 0.16 -11.81 17.31
CA SER A 178 -0.74 -12.91 17.68
C SER A 178 -0.87 -13.93 16.54
N GLU A 179 -0.95 -13.46 15.29
CA GLU A 179 -0.98 -14.31 14.11
C GLU A 179 0.30 -15.11 13.91
N ILE A 180 1.47 -14.48 14.10
CA ILE A 180 2.76 -15.18 14.06
C ILE A 180 2.80 -16.26 15.14
N GLY A 181 2.39 -15.93 16.37
CA GLY A 181 2.34 -16.89 17.48
C GLY A 181 1.41 -18.08 17.20
N ARG A 182 0.23 -17.84 16.63
CA ARG A 182 -0.71 -18.90 16.23
C ARG A 182 -0.13 -19.81 15.14
N ALA A 183 0.52 -19.23 14.13
CA ALA A 183 1.16 -20.00 13.07
C ALA A 183 2.28 -20.91 13.62
N LEU A 184 3.10 -20.41 14.56
CA LEU A 184 4.11 -21.23 15.22
C LEU A 184 3.51 -22.34 16.09
N ALA A 185 2.44 -22.06 16.84
CA ALA A 185 1.74 -23.08 17.62
C ALA A 185 1.14 -24.19 16.73
N ALA A 186 0.77 -23.86 15.50
CA ALA A 186 0.30 -24.81 14.49
C ALA A 186 1.44 -25.53 13.73
N ASN A 187 2.72 -25.31 14.08
CA ASN A 187 3.90 -25.77 13.35
C ASN A 187 3.97 -25.28 11.88
N ASP A 188 3.31 -24.17 11.55
CA ASP A 188 3.38 -23.53 10.24
C ASP A 188 4.46 -22.43 10.23
N SER A 189 5.72 -22.86 10.23
CA SER A 189 6.88 -21.98 10.19
C SER A 189 6.93 -21.12 8.92
N ALA A 190 6.36 -21.60 7.81
CA ALA A 190 6.34 -20.87 6.55
C ALA A 190 5.45 -19.62 6.66
N THR A 191 4.21 -19.78 7.15
CA THR A 191 3.30 -18.65 7.38
C THR A 191 3.83 -17.70 8.44
N ALA A 192 4.35 -18.24 9.55
CA ALA A 192 4.91 -17.42 10.63
C ALA A 192 6.07 -16.53 10.12
N LYS A 193 6.98 -17.11 9.32
CA LYS A 193 8.09 -16.37 8.71
C LYS A 193 7.59 -15.25 7.81
N ARG A 194 6.62 -15.53 6.93
CA ARG A 194 6.04 -14.55 6.01
C ARG A 194 5.39 -13.38 6.74
N LEU A 195 4.64 -13.65 7.80
CA LEU A 195 4.01 -12.61 8.62
C LEU A 195 5.07 -11.73 9.31
N ALA A 196 6.11 -12.33 9.89
CA ALA A 196 7.23 -11.58 10.47
C ALA A 196 7.96 -10.72 9.43
N HIS A 197 8.18 -11.27 8.22
CA HIS A 197 8.77 -10.55 7.11
C HIS A 197 7.94 -9.35 6.66
N SER A 198 6.62 -9.54 6.56
CA SER A 198 5.67 -8.49 6.15
C SER A 198 5.68 -7.34 7.17
N LEU A 199 5.62 -7.67 8.47
CA LEU A 199 5.68 -6.68 9.55
C LEU A 199 7.01 -5.92 9.57
N LYS A 200 8.13 -6.62 9.35
CA LYS A 200 9.46 -6.00 9.20
C LYS A 200 9.46 -4.97 8.07
N GLY A 201 8.94 -5.32 6.90
CA GLY A 201 8.86 -4.42 5.75
C GLY A 201 8.00 -3.19 6.03
N ALA A 202 6.82 -3.40 6.60
CA ALA A 202 5.92 -2.33 7.00
C ALA A 202 6.58 -1.40 8.03
N ALA A 203 7.07 -1.93 9.15
CA ALA A 203 7.75 -1.14 10.18
C ALA A 203 8.94 -0.35 9.64
N ALA A 204 9.75 -0.98 8.77
CA ALA A 204 10.85 -0.30 8.12
C ALA A 204 10.33 0.90 7.32
N ASN A 205 9.31 0.74 6.48
CA ASN A 205 8.72 1.81 5.65
C ASN A 205 8.25 3.03 6.45
N LEU A 206 7.73 2.84 7.65
CA LEU A 206 7.37 3.94 8.55
C LEU A 206 8.56 4.62 9.21
N GLY A 207 9.77 4.05 9.16
CA GLY A 207 10.91 4.53 9.92
C GLY A 207 10.97 3.98 11.36
N ALA A 208 10.15 2.98 11.69
CA ALA A 208 10.16 2.29 12.97
C ALA A 208 11.28 1.22 13.01
N SER A 209 12.54 1.68 13.01
CA SER A 209 13.71 0.81 12.82
C SER A 209 13.84 -0.27 13.90
N SER A 210 13.63 0.07 15.18
CA SER A 210 13.67 -0.90 16.28
C SER A 210 12.63 -2.01 16.12
N LEU A 211 11.41 -1.64 15.68
CA LEU A 211 10.35 -2.61 15.44
C LEU A 211 10.70 -3.56 14.28
N ALA A 212 11.30 -3.02 13.21
CA ALA A 212 11.80 -3.82 12.10
C ALA A 212 12.92 -4.78 12.52
N GLU A 213 13.81 -4.37 13.44
CA GLU A 213 14.87 -5.22 14.00
C GLU A 213 14.32 -6.38 14.84
N PHE A 214 13.30 -6.14 15.67
CA PHE A 214 12.63 -7.22 16.41
C PHE A 214 11.91 -8.20 15.46
N ALA A 215 11.23 -7.68 14.43
CA ALA A 215 10.58 -8.52 13.44
C ALA A 215 11.60 -9.38 12.64
N ALA A 216 12.76 -8.81 12.31
CA ALA A 216 13.87 -9.54 11.71
C ALA A 216 14.46 -10.62 12.63
N SER A 217 14.50 -10.37 13.94
CA SER A 217 14.95 -11.34 14.93
C SER A 217 14.02 -12.55 15.02
N VAL A 218 12.69 -12.31 15.01
CA VAL A 218 11.69 -13.38 14.92
C VAL A 218 11.84 -14.16 13.62
N GLU A 219 11.95 -13.47 12.47
CA GLU A 219 12.15 -14.09 11.15
C GLU A 219 13.39 -15.01 11.15
N THR A 220 14.50 -14.54 11.72
CA THR A 220 15.76 -15.30 11.80
C THR A 220 15.63 -16.52 12.69
N ALA A 221 15.01 -16.38 13.87
CA ALA A 221 14.78 -17.49 14.78
C ALA A 221 13.96 -18.62 14.13
N ILE A 222 12.90 -18.24 13.39
CA ILE A 222 12.07 -19.19 12.64
C ILE A 222 12.89 -19.87 11.54
N GLN A 223 13.68 -19.11 10.78
CA GLN A 223 14.51 -19.67 9.70
C GLN A 223 15.59 -20.63 10.22
N SER A 224 16.14 -20.40 11.40
CA SER A 224 17.14 -21.25 12.03
C SER A 224 16.55 -22.40 12.86
N ASN A 225 15.22 -22.62 12.83
CA ASN A 225 14.52 -23.59 13.69
C ASN A 225 14.85 -23.43 15.19
N GLN A 226 15.03 -22.19 15.64
CA GLN A 226 15.26 -21.84 17.04
C GLN A 226 13.95 -21.37 17.68
N SER A 227 13.93 -21.36 19.01
CA SER A 227 12.80 -20.79 19.74
C SER A 227 12.69 -19.29 19.46
N ALA A 228 11.52 -18.87 18.96
CA ALA A 228 11.21 -17.46 18.70
C ALA A 228 10.46 -16.79 19.86
N SER A 229 10.21 -17.48 20.99
CA SER A 229 9.33 -16.98 22.05
C SER A 229 9.78 -15.65 22.66
N SER A 230 11.05 -15.52 23.04
CA SER A 230 11.58 -14.27 23.60
C SER A 230 11.62 -13.14 22.58
N ALA A 231 11.91 -13.46 21.32
CA ALA A 231 11.88 -12.48 20.23
C ALA A 231 10.45 -12.01 19.92
N LEU A 232 9.46 -12.88 20.02
CA LEU A 232 8.04 -12.55 19.87
C LEU A 232 7.53 -11.66 21.01
N GLU A 233 7.93 -11.93 22.24
CA GLU A 233 7.60 -11.06 23.39
C GLU A 233 8.16 -9.65 23.20
N ALA A 234 9.44 -9.53 22.83
CA ALA A 234 10.07 -8.25 22.54
C ALA A 234 9.40 -7.51 21.36
N LEU A 235 9.05 -8.25 20.30
CA LEU A 235 8.32 -7.73 19.15
C LEU A 235 6.92 -7.21 19.55
N SER A 236 6.19 -7.97 20.37
CA SER A 236 4.87 -7.55 20.88
C SER A 236 4.96 -6.23 21.61
N GLN A 237 5.89 -6.13 22.56
CA GLN A 237 6.06 -4.93 23.37
C GLN A 237 6.45 -3.72 22.50
N SER A 238 7.36 -3.92 21.54
CA SER A 238 7.76 -2.85 20.61
C SER A 238 6.61 -2.42 19.71
N LEU A 239 5.78 -3.35 19.25
CA LEU A 239 4.62 -3.05 18.40
C LEU A 239 3.58 -2.23 19.19
N ASP A 240 3.26 -2.65 20.42
CA ASP A 240 2.29 -1.94 21.28
C ASP A 240 2.75 -0.50 21.56
N VAL A 241 4.03 -0.31 21.89
CA VAL A 241 4.60 1.03 22.09
C VAL A 241 4.53 1.87 20.82
N THR A 242 4.85 1.29 19.66
CA THR A 242 4.83 2.00 18.37
C THR A 242 3.41 2.41 18.00
N VAL A 243 2.44 1.49 18.10
CA VAL A 243 1.03 1.75 17.80
C VAL A 243 0.46 2.81 18.75
N ALA A 244 0.78 2.75 20.04
CA ALA A 244 0.36 3.76 21.01
C ALA A 244 0.96 5.15 20.70
N ALA A 245 2.25 5.20 20.32
CA ALA A 245 2.91 6.44 19.92
C ALA A 245 2.27 7.04 18.66
N ILE A 246 1.94 6.22 17.66
CA ILE A 246 1.23 6.64 16.45
C ILE A 246 -0.14 7.22 16.80
N HIS A 247 -0.95 6.52 17.61
CA HIS A 247 -2.27 7.00 18.01
C HIS A 247 -2.22 8.28 18.84
N SER A 248 -1.13 8.52 19.57
CA SER A 248 -0.95 9.76 20.33
C SER A 248 -0.53 10.94 19.45
N ALA A 249 0.24 10.68 18.38
CA ALA A 249 0.86 11.72 17.57
C ALA A 249 0.06 12.07 16.32
N LEU A 250 -0.69 11.11 15.76
CA LEU A 250 -1.67 11.45 14.76
C LEU A 250 -2.70 12.36 15.41
N PRO A 251 -3.12 13.44 14.73
CA PRO A 251 -4.32 14.14 15.13
C PRO A 251 -5.35 13.04 15.30
N ARG A 252 -5.88 12.87 16.51
CA ARG A 252 -7.23 12.32 16.59
C ARG A 252 -7.95 13.15 15.55
N GLU A 253 -8.66 12.52 14.62
CA GLU A 253 -9.92 13.10 14.26
C GLU A 253 -10.67 13.24 15.60
N SER A 254 -10.36 14.31 16.32
CA SER A 254 -11.36 15.13 16.93
C SER A 254 -12.39 15.23 15.79
N ALA A 255 -13.39 14.37 15.80
CA ALA A 255 -14.44 14.51 16.79
C ALA A 255 -14.40 15.89 17.50
N THR A 256 -14.18 16.99 16.78
CA THR A 256 -15.18 18.04 16.72
C THR A 256 -16.43 17.36 16.22
N VAL A 257 -17.05 16.64 17.15
CA VAL A 257 -18.48 16.68 17.34
C VAL A 257 -18.78 18.15 17.59
N GLU A 258 -18.73 18.96 16.53
CA GLU A 258 -19.75 19.97 16.39
C GLU A 258 -21.03 19.16 16.44
N GLN A 259 -21.75 19.34 17.55
CA GLN A 259 -23.09 18.83 17.69
C GLN A 259 -23.88 19.10 16.40
N PRO A 260 -24.75 18.18 15.98
CA PRO A 260 -25.37 18.18 14.67
C PRO A 260 -26.19 19.46 14.47
N SER A 261 -25.59 20.45 13.84
CA SER A 261 -26.31 21.57 13.26
C SER A 261 -26.80 21.07 11.92
N THR A 262 -27.95 20.39 11.96
CA THR A 262 -28.90 20.15 10.85
C THR A 262 -28.29 20.38 9.46
N VAL A 263 -27.38 19.50 9.04
CA VAL A 263 -26.84 19.56 7.68
C VAL A 263 -27.95 19.07 6.77
N ASP A 264 -28.33 19.92 5.82
CA ASP A 264 -29.33 19.60 4.81
C ASP A 264 -28.95 18.31 4.06
N PRO A 265 -29.76 17.23 4.15
CA PRO A 265 -29.53 15.99 3.42
C PRO A 265 -29.36 16.21 1.91
N ALA A 266 -29.89 17.31 1.35
CA ALA A 266 -29.72 17.65 -0.05
C ALA A 266 -28.26 17.93 -0.45
N ALA A 267 -27.39 18.31 0.49
CA ALA A 267 -25.98 18.62 0.21
C ALA A 267 -25.17 17.42 -0.31
N VAL A 268 -25.58 16.19 0.04
CA VAL A 268 -24.91 14.95 -0.40
C VAL A 268 -25.62 14.27 -1.58
N ALA A 269 -26.74 14.81 -2.06
CA ALA A 269 -27.50 14.23 -3.16
C ALA A 269 -26.69 14.18 -4.47
N GLN A 270 -26.02 15.28 -4.83
CA GLN A 270 -25.18 15.36 -6.03
C GLN A 270 -23.96 14.41 -5.96
N PRO A 271 -23.16 14.40 -4.87
CA PRO A 271 -22.09 13.42 -4.71
C PRO A 271 -22.57 11.97 -4.77
N LEU A 272 -23.68 11.63 -4.10
CA LEU A 272 -24.21 10.26 -4.11
C LEU A 272 -24.75 9.84 -5.48
N ALA A 273 -25.37 10.75 -6.23
CA ALA A 273 -25.86 10.48 -7.59
C ALA A 273 -24.70 10.31 -8.58
N GLN A 274 -23.64 11.10 -8.45
CA GLN A 274 -22.43 10.95 -9.26
C GLN A 274 -21.70 9.65 -8.94
N LEU A 275 -21.56 9.31 -7.66
CA LEU A 275 -20.99 8.03 -7.23
C LEU A 275 -21.83 6.86 -7.77
N LYS A 276 -23.16 6.95 -7.71
CA LYS A 276 -24.06 5.93 -8.31
C LYS A 276 -23.76 5.70 -9.79
N LYS A 277 -23.63 6.77 -10.58
CA LYS A 277 -23.34 6.67 -12.02
C LYS A 277 -21.99 6.01 -12.29
N LEU A 278 -20.97 6.35 -11.51
CA LEU A 278 -19.64 5.73 -11.64
C LEU A 278 -19.68 4.25 -11.28
N LEU A 279 -20.40 3.88 -10.22
CA LEU A 279 -20.57 2.49 -9.81
C LEU A 279 -21.43 1.67 -10.78
N GLU A 280 -22.48 2.25 -11.37
CA GLU A 280 -23.31 1.60 -12.41
C GLU A 280 -22.54 1.39 -13.73
N ALA A 281 -21.52 2.22 -13.98
CA ALA A 281 -20.65 2.11 -15.15
C ALA A 281 -19.42 1.21 -14.92
N ASP A 282 -19.29 0.60 -13.73
CA ASP A 282 -18.08 -0.12 -13.28
C ASP A 282 -16.78 0.71 -13.49
N ASP A 283 -16.88 2.03 -13.31
CA ASP A 283 -15.79 2.97 -13.57
C ASP A 283 -14.84 3.05 -12.37
N GLY A 284 -13.56 2.77 -12.61
CA GLY A 284 -12.49 2.86 -11.61
C GLY A 284 -12.34 4.26 -10.99
N ALA A 285 -12.83 5.31 -11.68
CA ALA A 285 -12.88 6.67 -11.14
C ALA A 285 -13.78 6.80 -9.90
N ALA A 286 -14.63 5.81 -9.60
CA ALA A 286 -15.43 5.76 -8.37
C ALA A 286 -14.56 5.82 -7.11
N SER A 287 -13.38 5.19 -7.12
CA SER A 287 -12.46 5.15 -5.97
C SER A 287 -11.78 6.50 -5.71
N ASP A 288 -11.41 7.22 -6.77
CA ASP A 288 -10.85 8.57 -6.64
C ASP A 288 -11.94 9.56 -6.20
N PHE A 289 -13.11 9.47 -6.85
CA PHE A 289 -14.24 10.35 -6.56
C PHE A 289 -14.74 10.21 -5.12
N ILE A 290 -14.78 8.99 -4.57
CA ILE A 290 -15.25 8.79 -3.20
C ILE A 290 -14.27 9.34 -2.17
N LEU A 291 -12.97 9.34 -2.47
CA LEU A 291 -11.94 9.92 -1.62
C LEU A 291 -12.06 11.45 -1.58
N GLU A 292 -12.35 12.07 -2.73
CA GLU A 292 -12.62 13.51 -2.84
C GLU A 292 -13.92 13.92 -2.15
N ALA A 293 -14.99 13.12 -2.29
CA ALA A 293 -16.30 13.39 -1.70
C ALA A 293 -16.40 13.05 -0.21
N ARG A 294 -15.42 12.31 0.34
CA ARG A 294 -15.39 11.82 1.73
C ARG A 294 -15.71 12.89 2.78
N PRO A 295 -15.11 14.10 2.76
CA PRO A 295 -15.38 15.12 3.77
C PRO A 295 -16.82 15.63 3.75
N GLN A 296 -17.49 15.59 2.59
CA GLN A 296 -18.88 16.03 2.44
C GLN A 296 -19.85 14.93 2.87
N LEU A 297 -19.55 13.68 2.47
CA LEU A 297 -20.36 12.51 2.83
C LEU A 297 -20.37 12.26 4.34
N LEU A 298 -19.22 12.37 5.00
CA LEU A 298 -19.09 12.18 6.45
C LEU A 298 -19.90 13.18 7.30
N ARG A 299 -20.37 14.28 6.71
CA ARG A 299 -21.24 15.25 7.41
C ARG A 299 -22.69 14.78 7.54
N VAL A 300 -23.10 13.78 6.76
CA VAL A 300 -24.50 13.32 6.65
C VAL A 300 -24.65 11.80 6.82
N LEU A 301 -23.63 11.03 6.42
CA LEU A 301 -23.60 9.57 6.61
C LEU A 301 -23.27 9.23 8.07
N THR A 302 -23.82 8.12 8.55
CA THR A 302 -23.37 7.54 9.81
C THR A 302 -22.01 6.87 9.63
N ALA A 303 -21.25 6.70 10.72
CA ALA A 303 -19.93 6.04 10.67
C ALA A 303 -20.00 4.64 10.02
N ALA A 304 -21.01 3.84 10.38
CA ALA A 304 -21.20 2.51 9.81
C ALA A 304 -21.51 2.53 8.30
N GLU A 305 -22.26 3.52 7.82
CA GLU A 305 -22.57 3.67 6.39
C GLU A 305 -21.36 4.15 5.60
N ALA A 306 -20.61 5.10 6.17
CA ALA A 306 -19.39 5.61 5.56
C ALA A 306 -18.33 4.51 5.46
N ASP A 307 -18.07 3.77 6.54
CA ASP A 307 -17.11 2.67 6.55
C ASP A 307 -17.48 1.58 5.54
N ALA A 308 -18.76 1.18 5.52
CA ALA A 308 -19.24 0.18 4.57
C ALA A 308 -19.09 0.67 3.12
N LEU A 309 -19.53 1.88 2.81
CA LEU A 309 -19.49 2.43 1.46
C LEU A 309 -18.05 2.64 0.98
N PHE A 310 -17.17 3.22 1.81
CA PHE A 310 -15.77 3.46 1.46
C PHE A 310 -14.99 2.16 1.29
N SER A 311 -15.20 1.19 2.18
CA SER A 311 -14.56 -0.14 2.06
C SER A 311 -15.03 -0.87 0.80
N GLN A 312 -16.32 -0.83 0.47
CA GLN A 312 -16.85 -1.51 -0.71
C GLN A 312 -16.36 -0.87 -2.01
N VAL A 313 -16.29 0.45 -2.09
CA VAL A 313 -15.76 1.13 -3.28
C VAL A 313 -14.25 0.92 -3.40
N GLY A 314 -13.50 1.00 -2.31
CA GLY A 314 -12.06 0.71 -2.30
C GLY A 314 -11.71 -0.72 -2.70
N ASN A 315 -12.56 -1.69 -2.36
CA ASN A 315 -12.41 -3.10 -2.73
C ASN A 315 -13.04 -3.48 -4.08
N PHE A 316 -13.44 -2.50 -4.91
CA PHE A 316 -14.12 -2.74 -6.20
C PHE A 316 -15.41 -3.56 -6.10
N ALA A 317 -16.03 -3.61 -4.91
CA ALA A 317 -17.28 -4.32 -4.65
C ALA A 317 -18.48 -3.43 -5.04
N TYR A 318 -18.57 -3.03 -6.32
CA TYR A 318 -19.52 -2.02 -6.80
C TYR A 318 -20.98 -2.43 -6.65
N SER A 319 -21.28 -3.73 -6.78
CA SER A 319 -22.62 -4.27 -6.51
C SER A 319 -23.05 -4.10 -5.04
N ASP A 320 -22.10 -4.26 -4.11
CA ASP A 320 -22.35 -4.05 -2.68
C ASP A 320 -22.42 -2.56 -2.34
N ALA A 321 -21.54 -1.76 -2.93
CA ALA A 321 -21.56 -0.30 -2.81
C ALA A 321 -22.90 0.29 -3.30
N LEU A 322 -23.45 -0.18 -4.43
CA LEU A 322 -24.76 0.24 -4.92
C LEU A 322 -25.91 -0.11 -3.96
N ARG A 323 -25.83 -1.27 -3.27
CA ARG A 323 -26.80 -1.65 -2.22
C ARG A 323 -26.71 -0.72 -1.02
N SER A 324 -25.50 -0.46 -0.53
CA SER A 324 -25.26 0.46 0.60
C SER A 324 -25.73 1.88 0.26
N LEU A 325 -25.40 2.35 -0.95
CA LEU A 325 -25.79 3.66 -1.47
C LEU A 325 -27.32 3.79 -1.58
N SER A 326 -28.01 2.75 -2.03
CA SER A 326 -29.48 2.71 -2.08
C SER A 326 -30.11 2.75 -0.68
N GLY A 327 -29.48 2.09 0.30
CA GLY A 327 -29.88 2.14 1.71
C GLY A 327 -29.74 3.55 2.29
N ILE A 328 -28.61 4.21 2.03
CA ILE A 328 -28.31 5.58 2.45
C ILE A 328 -29.31 6.56 1.82
N ALA A 329 -29.56 6.44 0.51
CA ALA A 329 -30.52 7.28 -0.21
C ALA A 329 -31.94 7.17 0.37
N ARG A 330 -32.39 5.95 0.67
CA ARG A 330 -33.70 5.71 1.28
C ARG A 330 -33.81 6.31 2.67
N ARG A 331 -32.78 6.20 3.50
CA ARG A 331 -32.74 6.81 4.84
C ARG A 331 -32.79 8.34 4.76
N LEU A 332 -32.06 8.92 3.81
CA LEU A 332 -31.99 10.36 3.61
C LEU A 332 -33.17 10.93 2.80
N SER A 333 -34.09 10.07 2.32
CA SER A 333 -35.20 10.44 1.43
C SER A 333 -34.74 11.20 0.17
N LEU A 334 -33.60 10.80 -0.40
CA LEU A 334 -33.01 11.40 -1.60
C LEU A 334 -33.33 10.57 -2.85
N SER A 335 -33.64 11.25 -3.96
CA SER A 335 -33.68 10.63 -5.29
C SER A 335 -32.31 10.76 -5.95
N LEU A 336 -31.74 9.63 -6.40
CA LEU A 336 -30.41 9.56 -7.03
C LEU A 336 -30.52 9.30 -8.54
N GLU A 337 -31.53 9.87 -9.20
CA GLU A 337 -31.68 9.84 -10.67
C GLU A 337 -30.65 10.73 -11.38
#